data_AF-A0A085F8A9-F1
#
_entry.id   AF-A0A085F8A9-F1
#
_cell.length_a   1.000
_cell.length_b   1.000
_cell.length_c   1.000
_cell.angle_alpha   90.00
_cell.angle_beta   90.00
_cell.angle_gamma   90.00
#
_symmetry.space_group_name_H-M   'P 1'
#
loop_
_entity.id
_entity.type
_entity.pdbx_description
1 polymer ?
#
loop_
_entity_poly.entity_id
_entity_poly.type
_entity_poly.pdbx_seq_one_letter_code
_entity_poly.pdbx_strand_id
1 'polypeptide(L)' 'MTTEGHVAALERRHQELDRQIQAEIKSTRYDELAISALKRKKLEVKDELYKYTTGSQ' A
#
# COMPACT_ATOMS: atom_id res chain seq x y z
N MET A 1 4.34 17.03 -16.47
CA MET A 1 5.31 16.02 -16.04
C MET A 1 5.39 16.08 -14.51
N THR A 2 5.00 15.11 -13.68
CA THR A 2 4.42 13.76 -13.86
C THR A 2 3.72 13.38 -12.53
N THR A 3 2.52 13.89 -12.25
CA THR A 3 1.69 13.40 -11.14
C THR A 3 1.41 11.89 -11.32
N GLU A 4 1.18 11.48 -12.58
CA GLU A 4 1.05 10.09 -13.00
C GLU A 4 2.27 9.22 -12.65
N GLY A 5 3.50 9.77 -12.70
CA GLY A 5 4.72 9.02 -12.37
C GLY A 5 4.88 8.72 -10.89
N HIS A 6 4.52 9.69 -10.02
CA HIS A 6 4.51 9.49 -8.58
C HIS A 6 3.38 8.55 -8.14
N VAL A 7 2.18 8.73 -8.72
CA VAL A 7 1.05 7.83 -8.46
C VAL A 7 1.38 6.40 -8.89
N ALA A 8 1.99 6.20 -10.07
CA ALA A 8 2.40 4.87 -10.52
C ALA A 8 3.43 4.21 -9.57
N ALA A 9 4.38 4.97 -9.02
CA ALA A 9 5.33 4.45 -8.04
C ALA A 9 4.65 4.04 -6.71
N LEU A 10 3.70 4.87 -6.23
CA LEU A 10 2.88 4.57 -5.05
C LEU A 10 1.97 3.35 -5.28
N GLU A 11 1.35 3.22 -6.45
CA GLU A 11 0.52 2.07 -6.81
C GLU A 11 1.33 0.77 -6.85
N ARG A 12 2.55 0.80 -7.39
CA ARG A 12 3.44 -0.37 -7.36
C ARG A 12 3.77 -0.79 -5.92
N ARG A 13 4.12 0.18 -5.06
CA ARG A 13 4.34 -0.08 -3.62
C ARG A 13 3.10 -0.65 -2.94
N HIS A 14 1.93 -0.12 -3.26
CA HIS A 14 0.66 -0.61 -2.72
C HIS A 14 0.37 -2.06 -3.15
N GLN A 15 0.59 -2.39 -4.43
CA GLN A 15 0.46 -3.76 -4.94
C GLN A 15 1.43 -4.73 -4.25
N GLU A 16 2.66 -4.30 -4.00
CA GLU A 16 3.68 -5.11 -3.36
C GLU A 16 3.34 -5.38 -1.88
N LEU A 17 2.83 -4.36 -1.18
CA LEU A 17 2.32 -4.50 0.19
C LEU A 17 1.09 -5.42 0.24
N ASP A 18 0.16 -5.30 -0.72
CA ASP A 18 -1.01 -6.20 -0.80
C ASP A 18 -0.58 -7.66 -1.01
N ARG A 19 0.37 -7.90 -1.91
CA ARG A 19 0.93 -9.24 -2.14
C ARG A 19 1.57 -9.82 -0.89
N GLN A 20 2.37 -9.04 -0.17
CA GLN A 20 2.99 -9.46 1.09
C GLN A 20 1.91 -9.82 2.11
N ILE A 21 0.93 -8.93 2.33
CA ILE A 21 -0.21 -9.19 3.22
C ILE A 21 -0.93 -10.48 2.84
N GLN A 22 -1.23 -10.70 1.55
CA GLN A 22 -1.91 -11.92 1.12
C GLN A 22 -1.06 -13.18 1.29
N ALA A 23 0.26 -13.09 1.10
CA ALA A 23 1.18 -14.18 1.34
C ALA A 23 1.26 -14.50 2.85
N GLU A 24 1.36 -13.48 3.70
CA GLU A 24 1.31 -13.64 5.15
C GLU A 24 -0.04 -14.24 5.58
N ILE A 25 -1.19 -13.71 5.15
CA ILE A 25 -2.54 -14.23 5.53
C ILE A 25 -2.68 -15.72 5.16
N LYS A 26 -2.12 -16.13 4.02
CA LYS A 26 -2.16 -17.53 3.57
C LYS A 26 -1.23 -18.44 4.37
N SER A 27 -0.27 -17.89 5.10
CA SER A 27 0.61 -18.65 5.96
C SER A 27 -0.15 -19.14 7.19
N THR A 28 -0.09 -20.43 7.50
CA THR A 28 -0.80 -21.04 8.64
C THR A 28 -0.37 -20.49 10.02
N ARG A 29 0.78 -19.81 10.07
CA ARG A 29 1.35 -19.12 11.24
C ARG A 29 1.54 -17.65 10.91
N TYR A 30 0.50 -17.00 10.42
CA TYR A 30 0.60 -15.57 10.17
C TYR A 30 0.68 -14.81 11.49
N ASP A 31 1.68 -13.95 11.62
CA ASP A 31 1.77 -13.03 12.73
C ASP A 31 0.76 -11.90 12.52
N GLU A 32 -0.29 -11.85 13.36
CA GLU A 32 -1.28 -10.78 13.35
C GLU A 32 -0.63 -9.39 13.47
N LEU A 33 0.51 -9.29 14.17
CA LEU A 33 1.32 -8.08 14.30
C LEU A 33 1.96 -7.66 12.96
N ALA A 34 2.50 -8.62 12.20
CA ALA A 34 3.09 -8.36 10.88
C ALA A 34 2.00 -7.91 9.89
N ILE A 35 0.85 -8.59 9.88
CA ILE A 35 -0.30 -8.25 9.05
C ILE A 35 -0.82 -6.85 9.38
N SER A 36 -0.91 -6.53 10.67
CA SER A 36 -1.37 -5.22 11.14
C SER A 36 -0.41 -4.10 10.74
N ALA A 37 0.91 -4.34 10.83
CA ALA A 37 1.93 -3.40 10.37
C ALA A 37 1.86 -3.18 8.85
N LEU A 38 1.67 -4.25 8.07
CA LEU A 38 1.54 -4.16 6.62
C LEU A 38 0.23 -3.49 6.19
N LYS A 39 -0.90 -3.80 6.85
CA LYS A 39 -2.18 -3.11 6.62
C LYS A 39 -2.08 -1.62 6.92
N ARG A 40 -1.37 -1.22 7.97
CA ARG A 40 -1.08 0.19 8.27
C ARG A 40 -0.30 0.84 7.14
N LYS A 41 0.83 0.25 6.72
CA LYS A 41 1.61 0.76 5.57
C LYS A 41 0.78 0.86 4.30
N LYS A 42 -0.08 -0.12 4.03
CA LYS A 42 -0.99 -0.10 2.88
C LYS A 42 -2.00 1.05 2.95
N LEU A 43 -2.54 1.31 4.15
CA LEU A 43 -3.44 2.44 4.41
C LEU A 43 -2.73 3.78 4.22
N GLU A 44 -1.51 3.93 4.73
CA GLU A 44 -0.70 5.14 4.56
C GLU A 44 -0.41 5.41 3.07
N VAL A 45 0.04 4.39 2.32
CA VAL A 45 0.29 4.54 0.88
C VAL A 45 -0.99 4.93 0.14
N LYS A 46 -2.14 4.38 0.52
CA LYS A 46 -3.45 4.71 -0.07
C LYS A 46 -3.88 6.14 0.27
N ASP A 47 -3.63 6.59 1.50
CA ASP A 47 -3.91 7.97 1.94
C ASP A 47 -3.02 8.97 1.21
N GLU A 48 -1.72 8.66 1.08
CA GLU A 48 -0.79 9.43 0.25
C GLU A 48 -1.29 9.51 -1.20
N LEU A 49 -1.63 8.37 -1.82
CA LEU A 49 -2.18 8.30 -3.18
C LEU A 49 -3.43 9.18 -3.33
N TYR A 50 -4.35 9.10 -2.38
CA TYR A 50 -5.57 9.90 -2.36
C TYR A 50 -5.25 11.38 -2.22
N LYS A 51 -4.30 11.74 -1.35
CA LYS A 51 -3.86 13.12 -1.16
C LYS A 51 -3.16 13.70 -2.40
N TYR A 52 -2.37 12.90 -3.11
CA TYR A 52 -1.75 13.30 -4.39
C TYR A 52 -2.80 13.45 -5.50
N THR A 53 -3.81 12.58 -5.54
CA THR A 53 -4.88 12.63 -6.55
C THR A 53 -5.86 13.79 -6.28
N THR A 54 -6.25 14.01 -5.03
CA THR A 54 -7.21 15.05 -4.61
C THR A 54 -6.55 16.42 -4.47
N GLY A 55 -5.29 16.49 -4.05
CA GLY A 55 -4.55 17.75 -3.92
C GLY A 55 -4.05 18.35 -5.23
N SER A 56 -4.26 17.67 -6.37
CA SER A 56 -3.89 18.16 -7.70
C SER A 56 -5.04 18.87 -8.43
N GLN A 57 -6.10 19.27 -7.72
CA GLN A 57 -7.28 19.92 -8.28
C GLN A 57 -7.38 21.40 -7.89
#